data_AF-A0A3D0W8V0-F1
#
_entry.id   AF-A0A3D0W8V0-F1
#
_cell.length_a   1.000
_cell.length_b   1.000
_cell.length_c   1.000
_cell.angle_alpha   90.00
_cell.angle_beta   90.00
_cell.angle_gamma   90.00
#
_symmetry.space_group_name_H-M   'P 1'
#
loop_
_entity.id
_entity.type
_entity.pdbx_description
1 polymer ?
#
loop_
_entity_poly.entity_id
_entity_poly.type
_entity_poly.pdbx_seq_one_letter_code
_entity_poly.pdbx_strand_id
1 'polypeptide(L)' 'MIRLLSVASEVYPLIKTGGLADVAGALPAALGGGGGG' A
#
# COMPACT_ATOMS: atom_id res chain seq x y z
N MET A 1 11.57 -1.36 15.61
CA MET A 1 10.15 -1.39 15.20
C MET A 1 9.85 -0.13 14.42
N ILE A 2 9.84 -0.22 13.10
CA ILE A 2 9.51 0.92 12.22
C ILE A 2 7.99 1.05 12.11
N ARG A 3 7.45 2.25 12.33
CA ARG A 3 6.04 2.56 12.10
C ARG A 3 5.88 3.11 10.69
N LEU A 4 5.12 2.41 9.85
CA LEU A 4 4.90 2.74 8.45
C LEU A 4 3.46 3.22 8.24
N LEU A 5 3.30 4.30 7.47
CA LEU A 5 2.01 4.80 6.99
C LEU A 5 2.11 5.00 5.48
N SER A 6 1.24 4.33 4.73
CA SER A 6 1.14 4.49 3.28
C SER A 6 0.11 5.57 2.93
N VAL A 7 0.45 6.42 1.97
CA VAL A 7 -0.44 7.45 1.41
C VAL A 7 -0.41 7.32 -0.10
N ALA A 8 -1.58 7.32 -0.75
CA ALA A 8 -1.73 7.23 -2.20
C ALA A 8 -2.86 8.16 -2.67
N SER A 9 -2.79 8.60 -3.93
CA SER A 9 -3.83 9.42 -4.57
C SER A 9 -5.02 8.60 -5.08
N GLU A 10 -4.99 7.28 -4.95
CA GLU A 10 -6.02 6.36 -5.43
C GLU A 10 -6.49 5.42 -4.30
N VAL A 11 -7.79 5.11 -4.29
CA VAL A 11 -8.43 4.18 -3.36
C VAL A 11 -9.58 3.42 -4.06
N TYR A 12 -9.56 2.09 -4.01
CA TYR A 12 -10.68 1.28 -4.49
C TYR A 12 -11.74 1.12 -3.39
N PRO A 13 -13.06 1.20 -3.68
CA PRO A 13 -13.66 1.37 -5.02
C PRO A 13 -13.93 2.83 -5.42
N LEU A 14 -13.55 3.82 -4.61
CA LEU A 14 -14.04 5.21 -4.76
C LEU A 14 -13.34 6.01 -5.87
N ILE A 15 -12.01 5.97 -5.93
CA ILE A 15 -11.17 6.78 -6.83
C ILE A 15 -10.05 5.90 -7.36
N LYS A 16 -10.14 5.46 -8.62
CA LYS A 16 -9.12 4.62 -9.25
C LYS A 16 -8.93 5.04 -10.70
N THR A 17 -7.74 5.51 -11.02
CA THR A 17 -7.33 5.87 -12.39
C THR A 17 -6.43 4.81 -12.99
N GLY A 18 -5.77 4.00 -12.15
CA GLY A 18 -4.88 2.94 -12.59
C GLY A 18 -4.58 1.92 -11.49
N GLY A 19 -3.38 1.33 -11.53
CA GLY A 19 -2.97 0.24 -10.64
C GLY A 19 -2.52 0.68 -9.24
N LEU A 20 -2.47 1.99 -8.94
CA LEU A 20 -1.87 2.49 -7.71
C LEU A 20 -2.60 1.99 -6.46
N ALA A 21 -3.93 1.96 -6.47
CA ALA A 21 -4.73 1.44 -5.35
C ALA A 21 -4.44 -0.05 -5.06
N ASP A 22 -4.12 -0.85 -6.10
CA ASP A 22 -3.84 -2.27 -5.94
C ASP A 22 -2.46 -2.48 -5.31
N VAL A 23 -1.47 -1.73 -5.78
CA VAL A 23 -0.11 -1.75 -5.24
C VAL A 23 -0.09 -1.25 -3.80
N ALA A 24 -0.78 -0.14 -3.51
CA ALA A 24 -0.85 0.43 -2.16
C ALA A 24 -1.52 -0.54 -1.16
N GLY A 25 -2.49 -1.33 -1.61
CA GLY A 25 -3.12 -2.38 -0.80
C GLY A 25 -2.26 -3.64 -0.63
N ALA A 26 -1.52 -4.04 -1.66
CA ALA A 26 -0.73 -5.28 -1.64
C ALA A 26 0.66 -5.14 -0.99
N LEU A 27 1.29 -3.97 -1.12
CA LEU A 27 2.66 -3.74 -0.68
C LEU A 27 2.88 -3.95 0.84
N PRO A 28 1.99 -3.50 1.75
CA PRO A 28 2.18 -3.74 3.18
C PRO A 28 2.23 -5.23 3.54
N ALA A 29 1.40 -6.06 2.88
CA ALA A 29 1.40 -7.50 3.07
C ALA A 29 2.70 -8.14 2.53
N ALA A 30 3.20 -7.67 1.40
CA ALA A 30 4.46 -8.15 0.82
C ALA A 30 5.69 -7.79 1.68
N LEU A 31 5.68 -6.61 2.31
CA LEU A 31 6.78 -6.13 3.16
C LEU A 31 6.84 -6.81 4.54
N GLY A 32 5.73 -7.39 5.01
CA GLY A 32 5.67 -8.11 6.29
C GLY A 32 6.65 -9.29 6.42
N GLY A 33 7.27 -9.75 5.33
CA GLY A 33 8.31 -10.79 5.33
C GLY A 33 9.74 -10.30 5.02
N GLY A 34 9.95 -9.04 4.60
CA GLY A 34 11.24 -8.60 4.06
C GLY A 34 11.65 -7.14 4.31
N GLY A 35 10.79 -6.30 4.89
CA GLY A 35 11.11 -4.89 5.08
C GLY A 35 10.29 -4.25 6.19
N GLY A 36 10.79 -4.31 7.42
CA GLY A 36 10.24 -3.53 8.53
C GLY A 36 10.28 -4.23 9.88
N GLY A 37 11.49 -4.46 10.40
CA GLY A 37 11.76 -4.58 11.84
C GLY A 37 12.18 -3.23 12.40
#